data_AF-A0A101V1N5-F1
#
_entry.id   AF-A0A101V1N5-F1
#
_cell.length_a   1.000
_cell.length_b   1.000
_cell.length_c   1.000
_cell.angle_alpha   90.00
_cell.angle_beta   90.00
_cell.angle_gamma   90.00
#
_symmetry.space_group_name_H-M   'P 1'
#
loop_
_entity.id
_entity.type
_entity.pdbx_description
1 polymer ?
#
loop_
_entity_poly.entity_id
_entity_poly.type
_entity_poly.pdbx_seq_one_letter_code
_entity_poly.pdbx_strand_id
1 'polypeptide(L)'
;MDNTPLSDALALRATASAFDAQRGKLPVPGDPHRSPDVVAVARQISELGKLVSDLGDEVLFRAADQEQAPHTARVITNFAAAVEPAGEAASALGAVAHQLAFLNQTESLRDQPDARDAREAAVRVMEEALATAGAALLDGANSLHAASATVSPPSARFQAARSRSATTARSPGSPPPNVATAVAAPSDRIARGR
;
A
#
# COMPACT_ATOMS: atom_id res chain seq x y z
N MET A 1 11.92 3.25 20.52
CA MET A 1 10.82 3.80 19.70
C MET A 1 9.57 3.11 20.15
N ASP A 2 8.51 3.86 20.43
CA ASP A 2 7.25 3.24 20.86
C ASP A 2 6.50 2.74 19.61
N ASN A 3 6.30 1.42 19.52
CA ASN A 3 5.54 0.75 18.46
C ASN A 3 4.04 1.04 18.61
N THR A 4 3.69 2.30 18.36
CA THR A 4 2.30 2.77 18.36
C THR A 4 1.70 2.61 16.96
N PRO A 5 0.37 2.41 16.85
CA PRO A 5 -0.30 2.32 15.55
C PRO A 5 -0.06 3.53 14.65
N LEU A 6 0.11 4.73 15.24
CA LEU A 6 0.43 5.93 14.49
C LEU A 6 1.85 5.88 13.93
N SER A 7 2.84 5.48 14.74
CA SER A 7 4.23 5.33 14.29
C SER A 7 4.35 4.29 13.17
N ASP A 8 3.68 3.13 13.33
CA ASP A 8 3.69 2.07 12.31
C ASP A 8 3.02 2.51 11.01
N ALA A 9 1.88 3.21 11.08
CA ALA A 9 1.23 3.73 9.89
C ALA A 9 2.10 4.76 9.16
N LEU A 10 2.84 5.59 9.89
CA LEU A 10 3.77 6.56 9.31
C LEU A 10 4.98 5.86 8.67
N ALA A 11 5.55 4.84 9.32
CA ALA A 11 6.64 4.04 8.77
C ALA A 11 6.23 3.36 7.46
N LEU A 12 5.08 2.68 7.44
CA LEU A 12 4.54 2.06 6.21
C LEU A 12 4.34 3.08 5.08
N ARG A 13 3.84 4.27 5.39
CA ARG A 13 3.66 5.35 4.40
C ARG A 13 4.98 5.91 3.91
N ALA A 14 5.97 6.07 4.79
CA ALA A 14 7.29 6.53 4.43
C ALA A 14 7.96 5.56 3.46
N THR A 15 7.88 4.25 3.75
CA THR A 15 8.38 3.21 2.84
C THR A 15 7.63 3.19 1.52
N ALA A 16 6.29 3.29 1.54
CA ALA A 16 5.50 3.40 0.31
C ALA A 16 5.95 4.58 -0.56
N SER A 17 6.20 5.73 0.06
CA SER A 17 6.71 6.93 -0.62
C SER A 17 8.12 6.73 -1.17
N ALA A 18 8.95 5.91 -0.51
CA ALA A 18 10.27 5.54 -1.02
C ALA A 18 10.17 4.68 -2.29
N PHE A 19 9.23 3.72 -2.35
CA PHE A 19 8.93 2.96 -3.58
C PHE A 19 8.47 3.88 -4.71
N ASP A 20 7.52 4.79 -4.42
CA ASP A 20 7.04 5.79 -5.39
C ASP A 20 8.19 6.67 -5.92
N ALA A 21 9.09 7.08 -5.02
CA ALA A 21 10.27 7.86 -5.39
C ALA A 21 11.25 7.07 -6.27
N GLN A 22 11.47 5.77 -6.02
CA GLN A 22 12.30 4.95 -6.90
C GLN A 22 11.65 4.75 -8.26
N ARG A 23 10.34 4.50 -8.29
CA ARG A 23 9.57 4.38 -9.54
C ARG A 23 9.68 5.66 -10.38
N GLY A 24 9.56 6.83 -9.75
CA GLY A 24 9.67 8.12 -10.44
C GLY A 24 11.04 8.41 -11.06
N LYS A 25 12.09 7.69 -10.64
CA LYS A 25 13.45 7.81 -11.18
C LYS A 25 13.67 6.90 -12.40
N LEU A 26 12.82 5.91 -12.65
CA LEU A 26 13.03 4.95 -13.73
C LEU A 26 13.15 5.65 -15.10
N PRO A 27 14.07 5.19 -15.96
CA PRO A 27 14.13 5.57 -17.36
C PRO A 27 12.77 5.42 -18.05
N VAL A 28 12.42 6.36 -18.91
CA VAL A 28 11.17 6.32 -19.68
C VAL A 28 11.49 5.89 -21.11
N PRO A 29 10.91 4.78 -21.61
CA PRO A 29 11.07 4.36 -23.00
C PRO A 29 10.72 5.51 -23.97
N GLY A 30 11.59 5.75 -24.95
CA GLY A 30 11.37 6.76 -26.00
C GLY A 30 11.63 8.22 -25.60
N ASP A 31 12.00 8.51 -24.35
CA ASP A 31 12.46 9.84 -23.93
C ASP A 31 13.98 9.95 -24.12
N PRO A 32 14.49 10.75 -25.08
CA PRO A 32 15.93 10.90 -25.32
C PRO A 32 16.69 11.48 -24.12
N HIS A 33 16.00 12.19 -23.22
CA HIS A 33 16.60 12.76 -22.01
C HIS A 33 16.59 11.79 -20.83
N ARG A 34 15.87 10.68 -20.94
CA ARG A 34 15.79 9.62 -19.93
C ARG A 34 16.17 8.25 -20.50
N SER A 35 17.01 8.21 -21.53
CA SER A 35 17.55 6.95 -22.03
C SER A 35 18.32 6.25 -20.90
N PRO A 36 18.10 4.94 -20.69
CA PRO A 36 18.83 4.19 -19.67
C PRO A 36 20.33 4.22 -19.95
N ASP A 37 21.11 4.63 -18.95
CA ASP A 37 22.58 4.59 -18.94
C ASP A 37 23.05 3.60 -17.85
N VAL A 38 24.19 2.95 -18.07
CA VAL A 38 24.74 1.93 -17.16
C VAL A 38 24.96 2.49 -15.76
N VAL A 39 25.48 3.72 -15.65
CA VAL A 39 25.73 4.34 -14.34
C VAL A 39 24.42 4.67 -13.64
N ALA A 40 23.42 5.17 -14.38
CA ALA A 40 22.10 5.46 -13.85
C ALA A 40 21.39 4.19 -13.35
N VAL A 41 21.43 3.11 -14.12
CA VAL A 41 20.83 1.82 -13.75
C VAL A 41 21.56 1.20 -12.56
N ALA A 42 22.89 1.19 -12.54
CA ALA A 42 23.66 0.70 -11.40
C ALA A 42 23.37 1.49 -10.11
N ARG A 43 23.19 2.81 -10.22
CA ARG A 43 22.76 3.64 -9.09
C ARG A 43 21.37 3.24 -8.59
N GLN A 44 20.41 3.02 -9.48
CA GLN A 44 19.07 2.58 -9.08
C GLN A 44 19.08 1.20 -8.42
N ILE A 45 19.87 0.25 -8.92
CA ILE A 45 20.06 -1.05 -8.27
C ILE A 45 20.60 -0.86 -6.86
N SER A 46 21.60 0.02 -6.67
CA SER A 46 22.16 0.30 -5.34
C SER A 46 21.13 0.91 -4.39
N GLU A 47 20.32 1.85 -4.88
CA GLU A 47 19.24 2.50 -4.13
C GLU A 47 18.12 1.50 -3.76
N LEU A 48 17.77 0.57 -4.65
CA LEU A 48 16.83 -0.52 -4.34
C LEU A 48 17.44 -1.49 -3.33
N GLY A 49 18.74 -1.80 -3.44
CA GLY A 49 19.43 -2.62 -2.45
C GLY A 49 19.34 -2.01 -1.05
N LYS A 50 19.51 -0.68 -0.95
CA LYS A 50 19.29 0.05 0.31
C LYS A 50 17.84 -0.06 0.79
N LEU A 51 16.86 0.11 -0.09
CA LEU A 51 15.43 -0.02 0.27
C LEU A 51 15.10 -1.43 0.78
N VAL A 52 15.68 -2.48 0.20
CA VAL A 52 15.53 -3.86 0.68
C VAL A 52 16.18 -4.04 2.06
N SER A 53 17.35 -3.46 2.29
CA SER A 53 17.98 -3.46 3.62
C SER A 53 17.11 -2.73 4.65
N ASP A 54 16.59 -1.55 4.31
CA ASP A 54 15.70 -0.77 5.18
C ASP A 54 14.44 -1.57 5.54
N LEU A 55 13.85 -2.32 4.59
CA LEU A 55 12.72 -3.23 4.86
C LEU A 55 13.12 -4.36 5.82
N GLY A 56 14.29 -4.96 5.62
CA GLY A 56 14.81 -6.02 6.47
C GLY A 56 15.06 -5.55 7.91
N ASP A 57 15.64 -4.36 8.06
CA ASP A 57 15.88 -3.72 9.36
C ASP A 57 14.56 -3.45 10.09
N GLU A 58 13.53 -3.03 9.36
CA GLU A 58 12.21 -2.70 9.90
C GLU A 58 11.46 -3.95 10.42
N VAL A 59 11.65 -5.08 9.73
CA VAL A 59 11.20 -6.41 10.17
C VAL A 59 11.99 -6.86 11.39
N LEU A 60 13.33 -6.78 11.34
CA LEU A 60 14.20 -7.22 12.44
C LEU A 60 13.91 -6.44 13.73
N PHE A 61 13.82 -5.11 13.62
CA PHE A 61 13.57 -4.22 14.75
C PHE A 61 12.25 -4.56 15.46
N ARG A 62 11.17 -4.79 14.70
CA ARG A 62 9.85 -5.13 15.27
C ARG A 62 9.78 -6.57 15.78
N ALA A 63 10.44 -7.50 15.11
CA ALA A 63 10.49 -8.89 15.54
C ALA A 63 11.26 -9.06 16.86
N ALA A 64 12.28 -8.23 17.09
CA ALA A 64 13.09 -8.25 18.31
C ALA A 64 12.44 -7.56 19.52
N ASP A 65 11.33 -6.82 19.33
CA ASP A 65 10.61 -6.18 20.43
C ASP A 65 9.93 -7.23 21.32
N GLN A 66 10.13 -7.12 22.64
CA GLN A 66 9.61 -8.07 23.62
C GLN A 66 8.17 -7.75 24.05
N GLU A 67 7.70 -6.51 23.84
CA GLU A 67 6.34 -6.06 24.16
C GLU A 67 5.49 -5.87 22.88
N GLN A 68 5.43 -6.90 22.04
CA GLN A 68 4.70 -6.80 20.78
C GLN A 68 3.21 -6.52 20.99
N ALA A 69 2.78 -5.37 20.49
CA ALA A 69 1.37 -5.06 20.42
C ALA A 69 0.66 -5.98 19.39
N PRO A 70 -0.64 -6.26 19.54
CA PRO A 70 -1.35 -7.17 18.63
C PRO A 70 -1.32 -6.79 17.14
N HIS A 71 -1.09 -5.51 16.82
CA HIS A 71 -1.01 -5.01 15.44
C HIS A 71 0.38 -5.17 14.82
N THR A 72 1.43 -5.35 15.64
CA THR A 72 2.83 -5.40 15.21
C THR A 72 3.10 -6.60 14.28
N ALA A 73 2.49 -7.76 14.56
CA ALA A 73 2.62 -8.94 13.69
C ALA A 73 2.16 -8.66 12.25
N ARG A 74 1.05 -7.93 12.08
CA ARG A 74 0.53 -7.56 10.77
C ARG A 74 1.45 -6.55 10.06
N VAL A 75 2.01 -5.61 10.82
CA VAL A 75 2.98 -4.62 10.29
C VAL A 75 4.25 -5.31 9.80
N ILE A 76 4.78 -6.26 10.57
CA ILE A 76 5.92 -7.10 10.15
C ILE A 76 5.61 -7.82 8.83
N THR A 77 4.44 -8.46 8.72
CA THR A 77 4.03 -9.12 7.47
C THR A 77 3.99 -8.16 6.29
N ASN A 78 3.49 -6.93 6.48
CA ASN A 78 3.42 -5.95 5.40
C ASN A 78 4.81 -5.49 4.93
N PHE A 79 5.77 -5.29 5.84
CA PHE A 79 7.15 -4.97 5.46
C PHE A 79 7.83 -6.15 4.77
N ALA A 80 7.66 -7.37 5.30
CA ALA A 80 8.22 -8.57 4.69
C ALA A 80 7.65 -8.80 3.27
N ALA A 81 6.33 -8.60 3.08
CA ALA A 81 5.68 -8.73 1.79
C ALA A 81 6.17 -7.69 0.76
N ALA A 82 6.67 -6.53 1.19
CA ALA A 82 7.24 -5.53 0.29
C ALA A 82 8.66 -5.88 -0.22
N VAL A 83 9.33 -6.87 0.38
CA VAL A 83 10.66 -7.32 -0.08
C VAL A 83 10.57 -7.97 -1.47
N GLU A 84 9.50 -8.72 -1.73
CA GLU A 84 9.26 -9.38 -3.02
C GLU A 84 9.21 -8.39 -4.20
N PRO A 85 8.33 -7.37 -4.21
CA PRO A 85 8.31 -6.39 -5.30
C PRO A 85 9.60 -5.58 -5.42
N ALA A 86 10.29 -5.30 -4.31
CA ALA A 86 11.60 -4.64 -4.37
C ALA A 86 12.66 -5.53 -5.04
N GLY A 87 12.66 -6.83 -4.74
CA GLY A 87 13.54 -7.82 -5.35
C GLY A 87 13.25 -8.02 -6.83
N GLU A 88 11.98 -8.08 -7.21
CA GLU A 88 11.56 -8.15 -8.62
C GLU A 88 12.01 -6.92 -9.41
N ALA A 89 11.83 -5.71 -8.86
CA ALA A 89 12.32 -4.49 -9.48
C ALA A 89 13.85 -4.49 -9.63
N ALA A 90 14.59 -4.94 -8.62
CA ALA A 90 16.04 -5.05 -8.69
C ALA A 90 16.51 -6.07 -9.74
N SER A 91 15.84 -7.22 -9.84
CA SER A 91 16.09 -8.25 -10.85
C SER A 91 15.87 -7.71 -12.27
N ALA A 92 14.74 -7.03 -12.48
CA ALA A 92 14.42 -6.42 -13.76
C ALA A 92 15.45 -5.34 -14.16
N LEU A 93 15.90 -4.48 -13.23
CA LEU A 93 16.99 -3.55 -13.51
C LEU A 93 18.32 -4.24 -13.79
N GLY A 94 18.58 -5.41 -13.19
CA GLY A 94 19.71 -6.27 -13.54
C GLY A 94 19.67 -6.73 -15.00
N ALA A 95 18.49 -7.09 -15.51
CA ALA A 95 18.30 -7.42 -16.91
C ALA A 95 18.59 -6.21 -17.82
N VAL A 96 18.16 -5.00 -17.43
CA VAL A 96 18.50 -3.76 -18.16
C VAL A 96 20.01 -3.54 -18.19
N ALA A 97 20.69 -3.68 -17.05
CA ALA A 97 22.15 -3.54 -16.97
C ALA A 97 22.88 -4.54 -17.88
N HIS A 98 22.39 -5.78 -17.94
CA HIS A 98 22.95 -6.81 -18.82
C HIS A 98 22.80 -6.43 -20.30
N GLN A 99 21.63 -5.96 -20.72
CA GLN A 99 21.41 -5.52 -22.10
C GLN A 99 22.23 -4.28 -22.46
N LEU A 100 22.37 -3.31 -21.54
CA LEU A 100 23.25 -2.16 -21.75
C LEU A 100 24.71 -2.58 -21.93
N ALA A 101 25.19 -3.55 -21.15
CA ALA A 101 26.53 -4.10 -21.32
C ALA A 101 26.69 -4.76 -22.70
N PHE A 102 25.70 -5.51 -23.15
CA PHE A 102 25.66 -6.10 -24.50
C PHE A 102 25.70 -5.03 -25.60
N LEU A 103 24.91 -3.95 -25.48
CA LEU A 103 24.92 -2.85 -26.44
C LEU A 103 26.29 -2.15 -26.50
N ASN A 104 26.93 -1.93 -25.34
CA ASN A 104 28.27 -1.35 -25.30
C ASN A 104 29.33 -2.26 -25.94
N GLN A 105 29.26 -3.56 -25.71
CA GLN A 105 30.21 -4.53 -26.28
C GLN A 105 30.08 -4.67 -27.80
N THR A 106 28.88 -4.45 -28.34
CA THR A 106 28.57 -4.61 -29.76
C THR A 106 28.58 -3.30 -30.56
N GLU A 107 29.01 -2.18 -29.97
CA GLU A 107 28.97 -0.86 -30.64
C GLU A 107 29.76 -0.84 -31.95
N SER A 108 30.92 -1.49 -31.98
CA SER A 108 31.76 -1.60 -33.19
C SER A 108 31.13 -2.42 -34.31
N LEU A 109 30.11 -3.22 -34.00
CA LEU A 109 29.43 -4.11 -34.94
C LEU A 109 28.08 -3.57 -35.37
N ARG A 110 27.69 -2.37 -34.96
CA ARG A 110 26.32 -1.83 -35.13
C ARG A 110 25.79 -1.83 -36.57
N ASP A 111 26.68 -1.76 -37.56
CA ASP A 111 26.33 -1.70 -38.98
C ASP A 111 26.20 -3.10 -39.62
N GLN A 112 26.57 -4.16 -38.89
CA GLN A 112 26.34 -5.54 -39.32
C GLN A 112 24.86 -5.91 -39.14
N PRO A 113 24.20 -6.51 -40.15
CA PRO A 113 22.78 -6.83 -40.08
C PRO A 113 22.39 -7.65 -38.84
N ASP A 114 23.13 -8.72 -38.56
CA ASP A 114 22.87 -9.61 -37.42
C ASP A 114 23.02 -8.88 -36.08
N ALA A 115 24.02 -8.00 -35.97
CA ALA A 115 24.24 -7.21 -34.77
C ALA A 115 23.15 -6.13 -34.62
N ARG A 116 22.67 -5.55 -35.71
CA ARG A 116 21.57 -4.57 -35.69
C ARG A 116 20.29 -5.20 -35.15
N ASP A 117 19.91 -6.38 -35.65
CA ASP A 117 18.71 -7.09 -35.20
C ASP A 117 18.83 -7.49 -33.72
N ALA A 118 19.99 -7.98 -33.30
CA ALA A 118 20.25 -8.32 -31.90
C ALA A 118 20.20 -7.09 -30.97
N ARG A 119 20.73 -5.95 -31.42
CA ARG A 119 20.66 -4.68 -30.66
C ARG A 119 19.23 -4.17 -30.57
N GLU A 120 18.42 -4.29 -31.62
CA GLU A 120 17.00 -3.92 -31.56
C GLU A 120 16.22 -4.83 -30.59
N ALA A 121 16.50 -6.14 -30.59
CA ALA A 121 15.93 -7.06 -29.62
C ALA A 121 16.33 -6.71 -28.17
N ALA A 122 17.60 -6.35 -27.94
CA ALA A 122 18.09 -5.93 -26.63
C ALA A 122 17.35 -4.68 -26.12
N VAL A 123 17.07 -3.70 -26.98
CA VAL A 123 16.28 -2.51 -26.62
C VAL A 123 14.87 -2.90 -26.18
N ARG A 124 14.18 -3.80 -26.91
CA ARG A 124 12.84 -4.26 -26.52
C ARG A 124 12.83 -4.97 -25.17
N VAL A 125 13.84 -5.80 -24.90
CA VAL A 125 14.01 -6.47 -23.59
C VAL A 125 14.22 -5.44 -22.48
N MET A 126 14.98 -4.37 -22.73
CA MET A 126 15.15 -3.29 -21.75
C MET A 126 13.84 -2.55 -21.46
N GLU A 127 13.04 -2.25 -22.48
CA GLU A 127 11.75 -1.59 -22.30
C GLU A 127 10.78 -2.45 -21.48
N GLU A 128 10.70 -3.74 -21.77
CA GLU A 128 9.89 -4.69 -21.00
C GLU A 128 10.39 -4.80 -19.55
N ALA A 129 11.70 -4.92 -19.33
CA ALA A 129 12.27 -4.99 -18.00
C ALA A 129 12.03 -3.69 -17.19
N LEU A 130 12.12 -2.51 -17.82
CA LEU A 130 11.80 -1.24 -17.18
C LEU A 130 10.31 -1.15 -16.81
N ALA A 131 9.41 -1.66 -17.66
CA ALA A 131 7.99 -1.74 -17.38
C ALA A 131 7.71 -2.67 -16.18
N THR A 132 8.34 -3.85 -16.15
CA THR A 132 8.27 -4.80 -15.01
C THR A 132 8.76 -4.15 -13.72
N ALA A 133 9.91 -3.48 -13.73
CA ALA A 133 10.42 -2.76 -12.57
C ALA A 133 9.43 -1.68 -12.09
N GLY A 134 8.85 -0.92 -13.02
CA GLY A 134 7.86 0.11 -12.72
C GLY A 134 6.56 -0.43 -12.13
N ALA A 135 6.09 -1.59 -12.60
CA ALA A 135 4.92 -2.27 -12.08
C ALA A 135 5.18 -2.83 -10.68
N ALA A 136 6.28 -3.55 -10.48
CA ALA A 136 6.63 -4.11 -9.17
C ALA A 136 6.77 -3.01 -8.10
N LEU A 137 7.40 -1.88 -8.43
CA LEU A 137 7.51 -0.75 -7.49
C LEU A 137 6.16 -0.12 -7.16
N LEU A 138 5.26 -0.01 -8.14
CA LEU A 138 3.91 0.49 -7.93
C LEU A 138 3.11 -0.46 -7.03
N ASP A 139 3.21 -1.76 -7.24
CA ASP A 139 2.50 -2.77 -6.45
C ASP A 139 2.96 -2.77 -5.00
N GLY A 140 4.28 -2.69 -4.77
CA GLY A 140 4.86 -2.51 -3.44
C GLY A 140 4.37 -1.24 -2.74
N ALA A 141 4.39 -0.09 -3.43
CA ALA A 141 3.89 1.17 -2.90
C ALA A 141 2.40 1.10 -2.54
N ASN A 142 1.56 0.57 -3.43
CA ASN A 142 0.12 0.43 -3.23
C ASN A 142 -0.20 -0.47 -2.03
N SER A 143 0.48 -1.61 -1.91
CA SER A 143 0.32 -2.53 -0.79
C SER A 143 0.66 -1.85 0.55
N LEU A 144 1.77 -1.13 0.62
CA LEU A 144 2.19 -0.40 1.82
C LEU A 144 1.27 0.79 2.17
N HIS A 145 0.79 1.54 1.17
CA HIS A 145 -0.21 2.60 1.37
C HIS A 145 -1.52 2.03 1.94
N ALA A 146 -1.99 0.91 1.38
CA ALA A 146 -3.18 0.22 1.87
C ALA A 146 -2.97 -0.27 3.32
N ALA A 147 -1.81 -0.88 3.62
CA ALA A 147 -1.44 -1.29 4.95
C ALA A 147 -1.44 -0.12 5.95
N SER A 148 -0.81 1.01 5.59
CA SER A 148 -0.79 2.24 6.40
C SER A 148 -2.20 2.74 6.74
N ALA A 149 -3.12 2.70 5.77
CA ALA A 149 -4.51 3.10 5.97
C ALA A 149 -5.26 2.17 6.95
N THR A 150 -4.93 0.89 6.99
CA THR A 150 -5.56 -0.08 7.91
C THR A 150 -5.02 -0.04 9.34
N VAL A 151 -3.76 0.38 9.52
CA VAL A 151 -3.11 0.49 10.85
C VAL A 151 -3.42 1.85 11.50
N SER A 152 -3.67 2.88 10.68
CA SER A 152 -4.05 4.21 11.17
C SER A 152 -5.36 4.17 11.97
N PRO A 153 -5.42 4.76 13.19
CA PRO A 153 -6.68 4.94 13.90
C PRO A 153 -7.67 5.75 13.05
N PRO A 154 -8.97 5.41 13.02
CA PRO A 154 -9.95 6.22 12.32
C PRO A 154 -9.95 7.62 12.95
N SER A 155 -9.77 8.64 12.11
CA SER A 155 -9.73 10.04 12.56
C SER A 155 -10.92 10.38 13.47
N ALA A 156 -10.72 11.26 14.45
CA ALA A 156 -11.78 11.66 15.38
C ALA A 156 -13.06 12.15 14.65
N ARG A 157 -12.91 12.72 13.45
CA ARG A 157 -14.02 13.10 12.57
C ARG A 157 -14.78 11.90 12.00
N PHE A 158 -14.09 10.84 11.60
CA PHE A 158 -14.70 9.57 11.18
C PHE A 158 -15.36 8.84 12.35
N GLN A 159 -14.76 8.86 13.53
CA GLN A 159 -15.39 8.32 14.74
C GLN A 159 -16.65 9.12 15.10
N ALA A 160 -16.61 10.45 15.06
CA ALA A 160 -17.77 11.30 15.33
C ALA A 160 -18.88 11.15 14.28
N ALA A 161 -18.54 10.89 13.01
CA ALA A 161 -19.52 10.57 11.97
C ALA A 161 -20.13 9.18 12.19
N ARG A 162 -19.32 8.16 12.50
CA ARG A 162 -19.79 6.79 12.81
C ARG A 162 -20.69 6.76 14.05
N SER A 163 -20.32 7.47 15.11
CA SER A 163 -21.15 7.60 16.31
C SER A 163 -22.51 8.23 15.99
N ARG A 164 -22.55 9.27 15.14
CA ARG A 164 -23.82 9.89 14.69
C ARG A 164 -24.69 8.94 13.86
N SER A 165 -24.09 8.16 12.93
CA SER A 165 -24.83 7.18 12.15
C SER A 165 -25.36 5.99 12.97
N ALA A 166 -24.66 5.62 14.05
CA ALA A 166 -25.13 4.60 14.99
C ALA A 166 -26.29 5.11 15.89
N THR A 167 -26.35 6.42 16.15
CA THR A 167 -27.48 7.03 16.90
C THR A 167 -28.75 7.12 16.06
N THR A 168 -28.66 7.29 14.74
CA THR A 168 -29.85 7.34 13.86
C THR A 168 -30.47 5.98 13.56
N ALA A 169 -29.75 4.87 13.79
CA ALA A 169 -30.28 3.51 13.58
C ALA A 169 -30.96 2.91 14.83
N ARG A 170 -31.02 3.63 15.96
CA ARG A 170 -31.69 3.20 17.20
C ARG A 170 -32.74 4.23 17.67
N SER A 171 -33.81 4.38 16.90
CA SER A 171 -35.13 4.76 17.42
C SER A 171 -36.20 4.40 16.40
N PRO A 172 -37.09 3.46 16.76
CA PRO A 172 -38.45 3.85 17.15
C PRO A 172 -38.99 3.01 18.33
N GLY A 173 -39.79 3.49 19.28
CA GLY A 173 -40.39 4.79 19.51
C GLY A 173 -41.03 4.79 20.92
N SER A 174 -41.25 5.97 21.48
CA SER A 174 -42.15 6.12 22.65
C SER A 174 -43.61 6.11 22.19
N PRO A 175 -44.53 5.48 22.92
CA PRO A 175 -45.95 5.53 22.59
C PRO A 175 -46.52 6.94 22.85
N PRO A 176 -47.54 7.38 22.09
CA PRO A 176 -48.10 8.72 22.24
C PRO A 176 -48.95 8.86 23.52
N PRO A 177 -49.04 10.08 24.10
CA PRO A 177 -49.89 10.34 25.25
C PRO A 177 -51.34 10.55 24.78
N ASN A 178 -52.25 9.64 25.14
CA ASN A 178 -53.67 9.88 24.92
C ASN A 178 -54.25 10.64 26.12
N VAL A 179 -54.66 11.88 25.84
CA VAL A 179 -55.37 12.80 26.73
C VAL A 179 -56.82 12.34 26.90
N ALA A 180 -57.35 12.49 28.11
CA ALA A 180 -58.64 12.01 28.58
C ALA A 180 -59.86 12.86 28.13
N THR A 181 -61.05 12.22 28.06
CA THR A 181 -62.43 12.74 28.27
C THR A 181 -63.41 11.58 27.96
N ALA A 182 -64.58 11.34 28.57
CA ALA A 182 -65.29 11.78 29.78
C ALA A 182 -66.46 10.77 30.03
N VAL A 183 -66.75 10.50 31.30
CA VAL A 183 -68.05 10.23 31.99
C VAL A 183 -69.20 9.51 31.26
N ALA A 184 -69.70 8.40 31.85
CA ALA A 184 -71.07 8.28 32.42
C ALA A 184 -71.29 6.92 33.14
N ALA A 185 -71.77 6.98 34.38
CA ALA A 185 -72.32 5.84 35.14
C ALA A 185 -73.75 5.50 34.65
N PRO A 186 -74.29 4.33 35.03
CA PRO A 186 -75.22 4.38 36.15
C PRO A 186 -75.07 3.24 37.16
N SER A 187 -75.40 3.58 38.41
CA SER A 187 -75.73 2.71 39.54
C SER A 187 -76.88 1.75 39.21
N ASP A 188 -76.92 0.53 39.76
CA ASP A 188 -77.62 0.23 41.03
C ASP A 188 -77.62 -1.28 41.37
N ARG A 189 -77.80 -1.55 42.67
CA ARG A 189 -78.17 -2.77 43.43
C ARG A 189 -78.72 -4.00 42.64
N ILE A 190 -78.53 -5.24 43.09
CA ILE A 190 -79.19 -5.88 44.26
C ILE A 190 -78.45 -7.19 44.67
N ALA A 191 -78.40 -7.44 45.98
CA ALA A 191 -78.09 -8.73 46.59
C ALA A 191 -79.36 -9.60 46.79
N ARG A 192 -79.16 -10.93 46.87
CA ARG A 192 -79.94 -11.95 47.62
C ARG A 192 -80.83 -12.91 46.81
N GLY A 193 -80.35 -14.16 46.67
CA GLY A 193 -80.99 -15.39 47.17
C GLY A 193 -82.08 -16.08 46.35
N ARG A 194 -81.84 -17.36 46.03
CA ARG A 194 -82.74 -18.46 46.41
C ARG A 194 -81.96 -19.76 46.56
#